data_AF-A0A9X1S5D8-F1
#
_entry.id   AF-A0A9X1S5D8-F1
#
_cell.length_a   1.000
_cell.length_b   1.000
_cell.length_c   1.000
_cell.angle_alpha   90.00
_cell.angle_beta   90.00
_cell.angle_gamma   90.00
#
_symmetry.space_group_name_H-M   'P 1'
#
loop_
_entity.id
_entity.type
_entity.pdbx_description
1 polymer ?
#
loop_
_entity_poly.entity_id
_entity_poly.type
_entity_poly.pdbx_seq_one_letter_code
_entity_poly.pdbx_strand_id
1 'polypeptide(L)'
;MFHAEQLHEHTWRGVVFSVGQRVEYSARNCTALEYSLARPAPRLEATVVELWLEWWENGQTHLLYAECLTDDGNAQRLWFHRDDVQHPSGFVEHAAGQVAGALW
;
A
#
# COMPACT_ATOMS: atom_id res chain seq x y z
N MET A 1 12.12 18.95 -2.93
CA MET A 1 10.73 19.12 -2.44
C MET A 1 9.97 17.90 -2.90
N PHE A 2 9.48 17.09 -1.97
CA PHE A 2 8.61 15.96 -2.33
C PHE A 2 7.26 16.54 -2.71
N HIS A 3 6.81 16.26 -3.94
CA HIS A 3 5.49 16.66 -4.40
C HIS A 3 4.66 15.39 -4.48
N ALA A 4 3.49 15.37 -3.86
CA ALA A 4 2.53 14.28 -3.96
C ALA A 4 1.26 14.84 -4.59
N GLU A 5 0.70 14.10 -5.55
CA GLU A 5 -0.55 14.44 -6.22
C GLU A 5 -1.59 13.38 -5.87
N GLN A 6 -2.76 13.81 -5.41
CA GLN A 6 -3.91 12.92 -5.20
C GLN A 6 -4.60 12.67 -6.53
N LEU A 7 -4.94 11.41 -6.81
CA LEU A 7 -5.52 10.96 -8.06
C LEU A 7 -6.85 10.25 -7.80
N HIS A 8 -7.76 10.35 -8.76
CA HIS A 8 -8.96 9.51 -8.77
C HIS A 8 -8.74 8.18 -9.51
N GLU A 9 -7.89 8.22 -10.53
CA GLU A 9 -7.50 7.10 -11.37
C GLU A 9 -6.07 7.31 -11.91
N HIS A 10 -5.31 6.23 -12.09
CA HIS A 10 -3.98 6.27 -12.68
C HIS A 10 -3.63 4.97 -13.41
N THR A 11 -2.98 5.09 -14.58
CA THR A 11 -2.35 3.94 -15.24
C THR A 11 -0.92 3.78 -14.76
N TRP A 12 -0.66 2.75 -13.96
CA TRP A 12 0.68 2.41 -13.51
C TRP A 12 1.20 1.18 -14.22
N ARG A 13 2.26 1.36 -15.02
CA ARG A 13 2.95 0.25 -15.70
C ARG A 13 1.99 -0.65 -16.52
N GLY A 14 0.96 -0.05 -17.11
CA GLY A 14 -0.02 -0.75 -17.94
C GLY A 14 -1.23 -1.31 -17.18
N VAL A 15 -1.32 -1.12 -15.86
CA VAL A 15 -2.48 -1.48 -15.04
C VAL A 15 -3.18 -0.22 -14.57
N VAL A 16 -4.51 -0.18 -14.69
CA VAL A 16 -5.33 0.94 -14.21
C VAL A 16 -5.71 0.71 -12.75
N PHE A 17 -5.55 1.75 -11.95
CA PHE A 17 -5.96 1.79 -10.55
C PHE A 17 -6.89 2.97 -10.32
N SER A 18 -8.01 2.74 -9.63
CA SER A 18 -9.01 3.77 -9.35
C SER A 18 -9.49 3.72 -7.90
N VAL A 19 -9.88 4.87 -7.35
CA VAL A 19 -10.55 4.92 -6.03
C VAL A 19 -11.84 4.09 -6.07
N GLY A 20 -12.08 3.29 -5.03
CA GLY A 20 -13.18 2.34 -4.91
C GLY A 20 -12.88 0.94 -5.47
N GLN A 21 -11.74 0.75 -6.14
CA GLN A 21 -11.32 -0.56 -6.64
C GLN A 21 -10.92 -1.49 -5.50
N ARG A 22 -11.35 -2.76 -5.60
CA ARG A 22 -10.77 -3.85 -4.80
C ARG A 22 -9.47 -4.33 -5.43
N VAL A 23 -8.42 -4.46 -4.62
CA VAL A 23 -7.11 -4.95 -5.02
C VAL A 23 -6.68 -6.08 -4.10
N GLU A 24 -6.06 -7.11 -4.68
CA GLU A 24 -5.28 -8.07 -3.92
C GLU A 24 -3.92 -7.44 -3.61
N TYR A 25 -3.43 -7.62 -2.39
CA TYR A 25 -2.16 -7.04 -1.97
C TYR A 25 -1.41 -7.96 -1.00
N SER A 26 -0.10 -7.79 -0.96
CA SER A 26 0.79 -8.51 -0.04
C SER A 26 1.10 -7.67 1.20
N ALA A 27 0.55 -8.06 2.34
CA ALA A 27 0.93 -7.48 3.63
C ALA A 27 2.02 -8.32 4.31
N ARG A 28 2.96 -7.67 5.00
CA ARG A 28 3.79 -8.34 6.01
C ARG A 28 3.67 -7.67 7.37
N ASN A 29 3.63 -8.50 8.40
CA ASN A 29 3.88 -8.09 9.78
C ASN A 29 5.39 -8.01 9.99
N CYS A 30 6.00 -6.93 9.52
CA CYS A 30 7.42 -6.68 9.71
C CYS A 30 7.68 -5.17 9.70
N THR A 31 8.81 -4.75 10.26
CA THR A 31 9.25 -3.37 10.16
C THR A 31 9.51 -2.99 8.70
N ALA A 32 9.48 -1.68 8.39
CA ALA A 32 9.81 -1.18 7.06
C ALA A 32 11.21 -1.62 6.58
N LEU A 33 12.15 -1.83 7.51
CA LEU A 33 13.49 -2.32 7.23
C LEU A 33 13.48 -3.80 6.80
N GLU A 34 12.78 -4.66 7.54
CA GLU A 34 12.68 -6.10 7.25
C GLU A 34 11.90 -6.39 5.96
N TYR A 35 10.94 -5.52 5.63
CA TYR A 35 10.19 -5.59 4.38
C TYR A 35 11.09 -5.53 3.13
N SER A 36 12.20 -4.78 3.19
CA SER A 36 13.14 -4.62 2.07
C SER A 36 13.96 -5.88 1.72
N LEU A 37 14.00 -6.88 2.61
CA LEU A 37 14.96 -8.00 2.54
C LEU A 37 14.36 -9.34 2.08
N ALA A 38 13.04 -9.48 1.95
CA ALA A 38 12.41 -10.76 1.60
C ALA A 38 11.17 -10.62 0.68
N ARG A 39 11.06 -11.46 -0.37
CA ARG A 39 9.89 -11.53 -1.28
C ARG A 39 8.67 -12.20 -0.60
N PRO A 40 7.51 -11.53 -0.44
CA PRO A 40 6.35 -12.10 0.26
C PRO A 40 5.49 -13.04 -0.59
N ALA A 41 4.70 -13.87 0.09
CA ALA A 41 3.34 -14.28 -0.30
C ALA A 41 2.44 -13.92 0.91
N PRO A 42 1.35 -13.13 0.80
CA PRO A 42 0.00 -13.64 0.42
C PRO A 42 -0.98 -12.60 -0.22
N ARG A 43 -2.24 -13.01 -0.47
CA ARG A 43 -3.35 -12.27 -1.14
C ARG A 43 -4.43 -11.77 -0.15
N LEU A 44 -4.23 -10.62 0.46
CA LEU A 44 -5.32 -9.94 1.20
C LEU A 44 -6.06 -9.01 0.24
N GLU A 45 -7.37 -8.82 0.46
CA GLU A 45 -8.15 -7.87 -0.32
C GLU A 45 -8.30 -6.55 0.44
N ALA A 46 -8.15 -5.44 -0.28
CA ALA A 46 -8.38 -4.10 0.22
C ALA A 46 -9.09 -3.23 -0.82
N THR A 47 -9.86 -2.25 -0.34
CA THR A 47 -10.51 -1.25 -1.19
C THR A 47 -9.69 0.03 -1.17
N VAL A 48 -9.32 0.54 -2.34
CA VAL A 48 -8.62 1.83 -2.49
C VAL A 48 -9.57 2.95 -2.07
N VAL A 49 -9.20 3.70 -1.04
CA VAL A 49 -9.96 4.88 -0.58
C VAL A 49 -9.34 6.16 -1.13
N GLU A 50 -8.00 6.20 -1.19
CA GLU A 50 -7.27 7.29 -1.80
C GLU A 50 -6.11 6.75 -2.65
N LEU A 51 -5.78 7.44 -3.74
CA LEU A 51 -4.69 7.10 -4.64
C LEU A 51 -3.75 8.29 -4.79
N TRP A 52 -2.44 8.05 -4.72
CA TRP A 52 -1.44 9.10 -4.62
C TRP A 52 -0.21 8.80 -5.48
N LEU A 53 0.29 9.80 -6.20
CA LEU A 53 1.52 9.74 -6.96
C LEU A 53 2.58 10.65 -6.33
N GLU A 54 3.61 10.04 -5.74
CA GLU A 54 4.71 10.74 -5.10
C GLU A 54 5.89 10.93 -6.07
N TRP A 55 6.39 12.16 -6.20
CA TRP A 55 7.48 12.54 -7.10
C TRP A 55 8.78 12.79 -6.32
N TRP A 56 9.80 11.99 -6.64
CA TRP A 56 11.14 12.01 -6.05
C TRP A 56 12.17 12.54 -7.06
N GLU A 57 13.30 13.05 -6.55
CA GLU A 57 14.46 13.48 -7.36
C GLU A 57 14.09 14.39 -8.54
N ASN A 58 13.40 15.51 -8.26
CA ASN A 58 12.97 16.48 -9.27
C ASN A 58 12.10 15.88 -10.41
N GLY A 59 11.30 14.87 -10.08
CA GLY A 59 10.33 14.26 -11.00
C GLY A 59 10.88 13.11 -11.83
N GLN A 60 12.12 12.67 -11.60
CA GLN A 60 12.72 11.54 -12.31
C GLN A 60 12.22 10.19 -11.81
N THR A 61 11.85 10.11 -10.53
CA THR A 61 11.32 8.90 -9.92
C THR A 61 9.92 9.19 -9.41
N HIS A 62 9.00 8.30 -9.71
CA HIS A 62 7.64 8.34 -9.19
C HIS A 62 7.35 7.06 -8.40
N LEU A 63 6.55 7.19 -7.34
CA LEU A 63 6.02 6.09 -6.56
C LEU A 63 4.52 6.24 -6.45
N LEU A 64 3.78 5.26 -6.96
CA LEU A 64 2.34 5.17 -6.74
C LEU A 64 2.11 4.47 -5.39
N TYR A 65 1.25 5.04 -4.57
CA TYR A 65 0.73 4.40 -3.36
C TYR A 65 -0.76 4.68 -3.19
N ALA A 66 -1.43 3.88 -2.38
CA ALA A 66 -2.83 4.04 -2.02
C ALA A 66 -3.02 3.98 -0.50
N GLU A 67 -4.02 4.70 -0.02
CA GLU A 67 -4.60 4.44 1.30
C GLU A 67 -5.85 3.59 1.10
N CYS A 68 -5.92 2.48 1.82
CA CYS A 68 -6.93 1.44 1.62
C CYS A 68 -7.59 1.03 2.93
N LEU A 69 -8.82 0.54 2.82
CA LEU A 69 -9.51 -0.20 3.88
C LEU A 69 -9.51 -1.67 3.53
N THR A 70 -8.96 -2.50 4.43
CA THR A 70 -8.98 -3.94 4.31
C THR A 70 -10.33 -4.52 4.73
N ASP A 71 -10.62 -5.75 4.32
CA ASP A 71 -11.89 -6.42 4.67
C ASP A 71 -12.08 -6.64 6.18
N ASP A 72 -11.00 -6.67 6.96
CA ASP A 72 -11.03 -6.73 8.42
C ASP A 72 -11.16 -5.34 9.09
N GLY A 73 -11.37 -4.28 8.30
CA GLY A 73 -11.66 -2.93 8.77
C GLY A 73 -10.43 -2.09 9.15
N ASN A 74 -9.23 -2.56 8.81
CA ASN A 74 -7.98 -1.83 9.10
C ASN A 74 -7.62 -0.87 7.96
N ALA A 75 -7.13 0.31 8.32
CA ALA A 75 -6.53 1.23 7.36
C ALA A 75 -5.09 0.80 7.06
N GLN A 76 -4.73 0.73 5.78
CA GLN A 76 -3.37 0.38 5.35
C GLN A 76 -2.90 1.27 4.20
N ARG A 77 -1.59 1.52 4.16
CA ARG A 77 -0.93 2.14 3.02
C ARG A 77 -0.28 1.08 2.15
N LEU A 78 -0.59 1.08 0.86
CA LEU A 78 -0.10 0.11 -0.12
C LEU A 78 0.79 0.80 -1.15
N TRP A 79 2.00 0.28 -1.37
CA TRP A 79 2.93 0.75 -2.39
C TRP A 79 2.91 -0.16 -3.62
N PHE A 80 2.80 0.44 -4.79
CA PHE A 80 2.76 -0.27 -6.08
C PHE A 80 4.18 -0.40 -6.62
N HIS A 81 4.88 -1.43 -6.12
CA HIS A 81 6.24 -1.71 -6.52
C HIS A 81 6.34 -2.06 -8.01
N ARG A 82 7.49 -1.72 -8.61
CA ARG A 82 7.75 -1.96 -10.03
C ARG A 82 7.84 -3.45 -10.37
N ASP A 83 8.27 -4.27 -9.42
CA ASP A 83 8.57 -5.69 -9.64
C ASP A 83 7.32 -6.59 -9.56
N ASP A 84 6.25 -6.12 -8.89
CA ASP A 84 4.95 -6.79 -8.83
C ASP A 84 3.83 -5.75 -8.78
N VAL A 85 3.42 -5.29 -9.96
CA VAL A 85 2.40 -4.26 -10.11
C VAL A 85 1.00 -4.79 -9.80
N GLN A 86 0.78 -6.09 -9.98
CA GLN A 86 -0.54 -6.70 -9.80
C GLN A 86 -0.86 -6.95 -8.32
N HIS A 87 0.17 -7.13 -7.49
CA HIS A 87 0.03 -7.33 -6.06
C HIS A 87 0.83 -6.24 -5.35
N PRO A 88 0.29 -5.01 -5.23
CA PRO A 88 0.92 -3.99 -4.40
C PRO A 88 1.14 -4.52 -2.98
N SER A 89 2.00 -3.84 -2.24
CA SER A 89 2.37 -4.32 -0.92
C SER A 89 2.13 -3.28 0.14
N GLY A 90 1.65 -3.74 1.29
CA GLY A 90 1.50 -2.93 2.49
C GLY A 90 2.39 -3.44 3.62
N PHE A 91 2.62 -2.60 4.62
CA PHE A 91 3.12 -3.05 5.91
C PHE A 91 2.07 -2.80 6.98
N VAL A 92 2.01 -3.71 7.95
CA VAL A 92 1.21 -3.55 9.17
C VAL A 92 2.19 -3.24 10.28
N GLU A 93 2.27 -1.97 10.69
CA GLU A 93 3.00 -1.63 11.90
C GLU A 93 2.14 -2.09 13.08
N HIS A 94 2.54 -3.20 13.72
CA HIS A 94 2.02 -3.51 15.04
C HIS A 94 2.44 -2.36 15.94
N ALA A 95 1.48 -1.51 16.35
CA ALA A 95 1.70 -0.58 17.43
C ALA A 95 2.32 -1.40 18.57
N ALA A 96 3.57 -1.09 18.92
CA ALA A 96 4.26 -1.74 20.02
C ALA A 96 3.45 -1.49 21.31
N GLY A 97 2.49 -2.37 21.62
CA GLY A 97 1.60 -2.18 22.77
C GLY A 97 0.20 -2.77 22.72
N GLN A 98 -0.37 -3.22 21.59
CA GLN A 98 -1.65 -3.94 21.65
C GLN A 98 -1.45 -5.43 21.91
N VAL A 99 -1.19 -5.72 23.18
CA VAL A 99 -1.42 -7.03 23.78
C VAL A 99 -2.85 -7.45 23.48
N ALA A 100 -3.02 -8.66 22.97
CA ALA A 100 -4.29 -9.35 22.90
C ALA A 100 -5.04 -9.24 24.24
N GLY A 101 -6.13 -8.48 24.27
CA GLY A 101 -7.02 -8.45 25.42
C GLY A 101 -7.66 -7.10 25.70
N ALA A 102 -8.80 -6.83 25.07
CA ALA A 102 -9.97 -6.28 25.75
C ALA A 102 -11.16 -6.36 24.77
N LEU A 103 -11.96 -7.42 24.91
CA LEU A 103 -13.39 -7.31 24.71
C LEU A 103 -13.95 -6.44 25.84
N TRP A 104 -14.93 -5.61 25.48
CA TRP A 104 -15.77 -4.69 26.29
C TRP A 104 -15.19 -3.30 26.55
#